data_AF-A0A7K8ALN0-F1
#
_entry.id   AF-A0A7K8ALN0-F1
#
_cell.length_a   1.000
_cell.length_b   1.000
_cell.length_c   1.000
_cell.angle_alpha   90.00
_cell.angle_beta   90.00
_cell.angle_gamma   90.00
#
_symmetry.space_group_name_H-M   'P 1'
#
loop_
_entity.id
_entity.type
_entity.pdbx_description
1 polymer ?
#
loop_
_entity_poly.entity_id
_entity_poly.type
_entity_poly.pdbx_seq_one_letter_code
_entity_poly.pdbx_strand_id
1 'polypeptide(L)'
;VIQALGEHLKLRQQVIATATVYFKRFYARYSLKSIDPVLMAPTCVFLASKVEEFGVVSNTRLISAATSVLKTRFSYAFPKEFPYRMNHILECEFYLLELMDCCLIVYHPYRPLLQYVQDMGQEDMLLPLAWRIVNDTYRTDLCLLYPPFMIALACLHVACVVQQKDARQWFAELSVDMEKILEIIRVILKLYEQWKNFDERKEMATILSKMPKPKPPPNSEGEQGPNGSQNSSYSQS
;
A
#
# COMPACT_ATOMS: atom_id res chain seq x y z
N VAL A 1 4.74 4.27 -2.95
CA VAL A 1 3.66 5.21 -3.36
C VAL A 1 2.64 5.47 -2.26
N ILE A 2 1.93 4.47 -1.71
CA ILE A 2 0.85 4.67 -0.70
C ILE A 2 1.31 5.51 0.51
N GLN A 3 2.45 5.19 1.13
CA GLN A 3 3.02 5.99 2.23
C GLN A 3 3.19 7.47 1.85
N ALA A 4 3.76 7.75 0.67
CA ALA A 4 3.98 9.11 0.21
C ALA A 4 2.68 9.87 -0.11
N LEU A 5 1.64 9.16 -0.59
CA LEU A 5 0.29 9.74 -0.76
C LEU A 5 -0.30 10.13 0.59
N GLY A 6 -0.21 9.25 1.57
CA GLY A 6 -0.69 9.50 2.93
C GLY A 6 0.00 10.69 3.59
N GLU A 7 1.33 10.77 3.49
CA GLU A 7 2.12 11.92 3.97
C GLU A 7 1.70 13.23 3.31
N HIS A 8 1.55 13.24 1.98
CA HIS A 8 1.12 14.43 1.24
C HIS A 8 -0.29 14.88 1.63
N LEU A 9 -1.18 13.93 1.89
CA LEU A 9 -2.55 14.17 2.35
C LEU A 9 -2.65 14.43 3.86
N LYS A 10 -1.55 14.35 4.62
CA LYS A 10 -1.48 14.50 6.07
C LYS A 10 -2.38 13.52 6.82
N LEU A 11 -2.44 12.28 6.34
CA LEU A 11 -3.19 11.20 6.98
C LEU A 11 -2.41 10.62 8.16
N ARG A 12 -3.13 10.12 9.17
CA ARG A 12 -2.53 9.36 10.28
C ARG A 12 -1.98 8.03 9.77
N GLN A 13 -0.91 7.53 10.40
CA GLN A 13 -0.25 6.29 9.98
C GLN A 13 -1.19 5.08 9.91
N GLN A 14 -2.19 5.00 10.80
CA GLN A 14 -3.20 3.93 10.78
C GLN A 14 -4.00 3.92 9.47
N VAL A 15 -4.37 5.09 8.93
CA VAL A 15 -5.08 5.21 7.64
C VAL A 15 -4.21 4.69 6.50
N ILE A 16 -2.91 5.02 6.54
CA ILE A 16 -1.94 4.59 5.53
C ILE A 16 -1.73 3.07 5.60
N ALA A 17 -1.67 2.51 6.82
CA ALA A 17 -1.58 1.09 7.04
C ALA A 17 -2.83 0.35 6.52
N THR A 18 -4.04 0.84 6.81
CA THR A 18 -5.30 0.29 6.27
C THR A 18 -5.29 0.30 4.74
N ALA A 19 -4.92 1.42 4.11
CA ALA A 19 -4.78 1.51 2.65
C ALA A 19 -3.76 0.50 2.10
N THR A 20 -2.65 0.29 2.80
CA THR A 20 -1.61 -0.66 2.39
C THR A 20 -2.11 -2.11 2.49
N VAL A 21 -2.89 -2.44 3.52
CA VAL A 21 -3.50 -3.76 3.67
C VAL A 21 -4.57 -4.01 2.60
N TYR A 22 -5.39 -3.01 2.25
CA TYR A 22 -6.34 -3.14 1.13
C TYR A 22 -5.64 -3.47 -0.19
N PHE A 23 -4.58 -2.72 -0.51
CA PHE A 23 -3.77 -2.96 -1.71
C PHE A 23 -3.19 -4.38 -1.72
N LYS A 24 -2.64 -4.84 -0.59
CA LYS A 24 -2.09 -6.18 -0.43
C LYS A 24 -3.16 -7.27 -0.55
N ARG A 25 -4.32 -7.12 0.09
CA ARG A 25 -5.45 -8.06 0.02
C ARG A 25 -5.94 -8.22 -1.41
N PHE A 26 -6.05 -7.13 -2.16
CA PHE A 26 -6.45 -7.16 -3.56
C PHE A 26 -5.46 -7.99 -4.40
N TYR A 27 -4.17 -7.67 -4.38
CA TYR A 27 -3.17 -8.36 -5.21
C TYR A 27 -2.72 -9.72 -4.68
N ALA A 28 -3.10 -10.08 -3.44
CA ALA A 28 -2.98 -11.46 -2.96
C ALA A 28 -3.98 -12.40 -3.65
N ARG A 29 -5.12 -11.87 -4.11
CA ARG A 29 -6.16 -12.63 -4.82
C ARG A 29 -6.11 -12.45 -6.34
N TYR A 30 -5.73 -11.25 -6.80
CA TYR A 30 -5.80 -10.88 -8.21
C TYR A 30 -4.43 -10.54 -8.80
N SER A 31 -4.25 -10.85 -10.09
CA SER A 31 -3.03 -10.52 -10.82
C SER A 31 -2.82 -9.00 -10.95
N LEU A 32 -1.57 -8.53 -10.99
CA LEU A 32 -1.22 -7.12 -11.22
C LEU A 32 -1.77 -6.53 -12.54
N LYS A 33 -2.26 -7.37 -13.46
CA LYS A 33 -2.90 -6.94 -14.71
C LYS A 33 -4.41 -6.74 -14.62
N SER A 34 -5.05 -7.08 -13.49
CA SER A 34 -6.51 -6.94 -13.35
C SER A 34 -6.91 -5.47 -13.30
N ILE A 35 -6.32 -4.72 -12.38
CA ILE A 35 -6.42 -3.27 -12.26
C ILE A 35 -5.00 -2.72 -12.15
N ASP A 36 -4.74 -1.56 -12.75
CA ASP A 36 -3.43 -0.92 -12.66
C ASP A 36 -3.10 -0.56 -11.19
N PRO A 37 -1.96 -1.03 -10.63
CA PRO A 37 -1.48 -0.63 -9.32
C PRO A 37 -1.38 0.88 -9.10
N VAL A 38 -1.14 1.66 -10.16
CA VAL A 38 -1.08 3.13 -10.12
C VAL A 38 -2.46 3.73 -9.82
N LEU A 39 -3.55 3.11 -10.29
CA LEU A 39 -4.93 3.48 -9.95
C LEU A 39 -5.35 2.92 -8.59
N MET A 40 -4.96 1.67 -8.30
CA MET A 40 -5.36 0.99 -7.05
C MET A 40 -4.79 1.67 -5.82
N ALA A 41 -3.54 2.17 -5.86
CA ALA A 41 -2.88 2.81 -4.72
C ALA A 41 -3.66 4.04 -4.17
N PRO A 42 -3.99 5.08 -4.97
CA PRO A 42 -4.79 6.20 -4.49
C PRO A 42 -6.23 5.80 -4.14
N THR A 43 -6.80 4.79 -4.81
CA THR A 43 -8.14 4.26 -4.48
C THR A 43 -8.17 3.63 -3.08
N CYS A 44 -7.16 2.86 -2.72
CA CYS A 44 -7.02 2.30 -1.37
C CYS A 44 -6.90 3.41 -0.31
N VAL A 45 -6.13 4.46 -0.60
CA VAL A 45 -5.99 5.63 0.30
C VAL A 45 -7.33 6.36 0.46
N PHE A 46 -8.06 6.56 -0.63
CA PHE A 46 -9.37 7.18 -0.62
C PHE A 46 -10.37 6.40 0.24
N LEU A 47 -10.49 5.10 0.00
CA LEU A 47 -11.39 4.23 0.77
C LEU A 47 -11.00 4.18 2.26
N ALA A 48 -9.71 3.97 2.56
CA ALA A 48 -9.23 3.92 3.94
C ALA A 48 -9.50 5.23 4.71
N SER A 49 -9.38 6.39 4.05
CA SER A 49 -9.68 7.67 4.70
C SER A 49 -11.14 7.79 5.14
N LYS A 50 -12.07 7.22 4.36
CA LYS A 50 -13.50 7.17 4.72
C LYS A 50 -13.77 6.21 5.88
N VAL A 51 -13.10 5.06 5.90
CA VAL A 51 -13.32 4.00 6.90
C VAL A 51 -12.76 4.38 8.27
N GLU A 52 -11.58 4.98 8.34
CA GLU A 52 -10.92 5.34 9.60
C GLU A 52 -11.43 6.66 10.20
N GLU A 53 -12.57 7.17 9.70
CA GLU A 53 -13.23 8.42 10.12
C GLU A 53 -12.30 9.64 10.14
N PHE A 54 -11.26 9.64 9.30
CA PHE A 54 -10.37 10.78 9.13
C PHE A 54 -10.86 11.58 7.92
N GLY A 55 -11.50 12.73 8.20
CA GLY A 55 -12.07 13.71 7.27
C GLY A 55 -11.95 13.41 5.77
N VAL A 56 -13.10 13.28 5.10
CA VAL A 56 -13.23 12.93 3.68
C VAL A 56 -12.23 13.67 2.80
N VAL A 57 -11.31 12.94 2.17
CA VAL A 57 -10.40 13.50 1.17
C VAL A 57 -11.23 13.95 -0.03
N SER A 58 -11.22 15.25 -0.35
CA SER A 58 -11.96 15.74 -1.51
C SER A 58 -11.39 15.18 -2.83
N ASN A 59 -12.26 15.01 -3.81
CA ASN A 59 -11.92 14.48 -5.13
C ASN A 59 -10.73 15.21 -5.77
N THR A 60 -10.75 16.55 -5.73
CA THR A 60 -9.68 17.40 -6.28
C THR A 60 -8.36 17.22 -5.54
N ARG A 61 -8.42 17.11 -4.21
CA ARG A 61 -7.23 16.94 -3.36
C ARG A 61 -6.58 15.59 -3.57
N LEU A 62 -7.35 14.52 -3.75
CA LEU A 62 -6.82 13.19 -4.04
C LEU A 62 -6.08 13.13 -5.37
N ILE A 63 -6.70 13.63 -6.45
CA ILE A 63 -6.08 13.65 -7.78
C ILE A 63 -4.82 14.52 -7.79
N SER A 64 -4.89 15.72 -7.20
CA SER A 64 -3.73 16.60 -7.08
C SER A 64 -2.58 15.94 -6.31
N ALA A 65 -2.88 15.24 -5.20
CA ALA A 65 -1.89 14.50 -4.44
C ALA A 65 -1.26 13.36 -5.26
N ALA A 66 -2.07 12.58 -5.99
CA ALA A 66 -1.56 11.50 -6.85
C ALA A 66 -0.62 12.04 -7.94
N THR A 67 -1.04 13.08 -8.66
CA THR A 67 -0.21 13.72 -9.69
C THR A 67 1.08 14.29 -9.10
N SER A 68 0.99 15.05 -8.00
CA SER A 68 2.15 15.68 -7.37
C SER A 68 3.14 14.66 -6.83
N VAL A 69 2.68 13.63 -6.10
CA VAL A 69 3.54 12.60 -5.51
C VAL A 69 4.27 11.79 -6.57
N LEU A 70 3.57 11.35 -7.63
CA LEU A 70 4.21 10.60 -8.71
C LEU A 70 5.26 11.45 -9.44
N LYS A 71 4.95 12.72 -9.73
CA LYS A 71 5.86 13.64 -10.42
C LYS A 71 7.08 14.03 -9.59
N THR A 72 6.90 14.30 -8.29
CA THR A 72 7.97 14.85 -7.45
C THR A 72 8.82 13.78 -6.78
N ARG A 73 8.22 12.66 -6.35
CA ARG A 73 8.92 11.62 -5.58
C ARG A 73 9.21 10.36 -6.37
N PHE A 74 8.47 10.07 -7.45
CA PHE A 74 8.56 8.83 -8.22
C PHE A 74 8.78 9.04 -9.73
N SER A 75 9.32 10.19 -10.15
CA SER A 75 9.60 10.50 -11.56
C SER A 75 10.54 9.49 -12.24
N TYR A 76 11.44 8.86 -11.46
CA TYR A 76 12.33 7.81 -11.94
C TYR A 76 11.58 6.54 -12.40
N ALA A 77 10.38 6.30 -11.86
CA ALA A 77 9.54 5.15 -12.18
C ALA A 77 8.40 5.50 -13.14
N PHE A 78 7.90 6.74 -13.06
CA PHE A 78 6.74 7.22 -13.83
C PHE A 78 7.12 8.46 -14.63
N PRO A 79 7.51 8.33 -15.91
CA PRO A 79 7.88 9.46 -16.75
C PRO A 79 6.66 10.28 -17.22
N LYS A 80 5.47 9.69 -17.21
CA LYS A 80 4.20 10.34 -17.58
C LYS A 80 3.46 10.78 -16.32
N GLU A 81 2.66 11.83 -16.44
CA GLU A 81 1.78 12.28 -15.37
C GLU A 81 0.70 11.24 -15.03
N PHE A 82 0.13 11.35 -13.84
CA PHE A 82 -0.95 10.46 -13.38
C PHE A 82 -2.14 10.52 -14.35
N PRO A 83 -2.47 9.41 -15.06
CA PRO A 83 -3.39 9.47 -16.19
C PRO A 83 -4.86 9.38 -15.78
N TYR A 84 -5.14 9.02 -14.53
CA TYR A 84 -6.50 8.73 -14.07
C TYR A 84 -7.20 9.97 -13.50
N ARG A 85 -8.48 10.08 -13.82
CA ARG A 85 -9.42 11.06 -13.25
C ARG A 85 -10.26 10.42 -12.15
N MET A 86 -10.98 11.25 -11.38
CA MET A 86 -11.76 10.80 -10.22
C MET A 86 -12.80 9.72 -10.54
N ASN A 87 -13.45 9.76 -11.72
CA ASN A 87 -14.40 8.74 -12.13
C ASN A 87 -13.79 7.32 -12.13
N HIS A 88 -12.52 7.18 -12.53
CA HIS A 88 -11.82 5.89 -12.49
C HIS A 88 -11.54 5.43 -11.06
N ILE A 89 -11.29 6.37 -10.13
CA ILE A 89 -11.10 6.05 -8.71
C ILE A 89 -12.42 5.57 -8.10
N LEU A 90 -13.54 6.24 -8.41
CA LEU A 90 -14.86 5.82 -7.94
C LEU A 90 -15.23 4.44 -8.48
N GLU A 91 -14.99 4.18 -9.76
CA GLU A 91 -15.20 2.87 -10.36
C GLU A 91 -14.30 1.80 -9.71
N CYS A 92 -13.00 2.08 -9.57
CA CYS A 92 -12.06 1.19 -8.89
C CYS A 92 -12.44 0.92 -7.44
N GLU A 93 -13.05 1.89 -6.75
CA GLU A 93 -13.52 1.74 -5.37
C GLU A 93 -14.64 0.71 -5.26
N PHE A 94 -15.59 0.68 -6.20
CA PHE A 94 -16.63 -0.35 -6.24
C PHE A 94 -16.01 -1.75 -6.34
N TYR A 95 -15.07 -1.95 -7.28
CA TYR A 95 -14.36 -3.22 -7.39
C TYR A 95 -13.56 -3.57 -6.13
N LEU A 96 -12.88 -2.59 -5.52
CA LEU A 96 -12.10 -2.83 -4.31
C LEU A 96 -13.01 -3.28 -3.15
N LEU A 97 -14.17 -2.66 -2.98
CA LEU A 97 -15.15 -3.04 -1.94
C LEU A 97 -15.67 -4.46 -2.13
N GLU A 98 -16.13 -4.77 -3.34
CA GLU A 98 -16.67 -6.09 -3.69
C GLU A 98 -15.61 -7.18 -3.48
N LEU A 99 -14.38 -6.95 -3.95
CA LEU A 99 -13.33 -7.97 -3.95
C LEU A 99 -12.70 -8.20 -2.56
N MET A 100 -12.84 -7.23 -1.67
CA MET A 100 -12.52 -7.39 -0.25
C MET A 100 -13.69 -7.96 0.57
N ASP A 101 -14.81 -8.33 -0.05
CA ASP A 101 -16.00 -8.85 0.63
C ASP A 101 -16.48 -7.88 1.74
N CYS A 102 -16.42 -6.57 1.45
CA CYS A 102 -16.73 -5.50 2.41
C CYS A 102 -15.98 -5.59 3.76
N CYS A 103 -14.85 -6.31 3.83
CA CYS A 103 -14.03 -6.46 5.04
C CYS A 103 -13.15 -5.22 5.27
N LEU A 104 -13.79 -4.12 5.68
CA LEU A 104 -13.17 -2.80 5.83
C LEU A 104 -12.38 -2.62 7.14
N ILE A 105 -12.78 -3.28 8.23
CA ILE A 105 -12.06 -3.12 9.50
C ILE A 105 -10.75 -3.90 9.44
N VAL A 106 -9.63 -3.21 9.67
CA VAL A 106 -8.29 -3.78 9.69
C VAL A 106 -7.65 -3.53 11.04
N TYR A 107 -7.15 -4.60 11.66
CA TYR A 107 -6.39 -4.52 12.90
C TYR A 107 -4.90 -4.40 12.59
N HIS A 108 -4.20 -3.52 13.32
CA HIS A 108 -2.80 -3.18 13.06
C HIS A 108 -1.91 -3.40 14.29
N PRO A 109 -0.59 -3.60 14.11
CA PRO A 109 0.32 -3.87 15.24
C PRO A 109 0.55 -2.67 16.17
N TYR A 110 0.16 -1.45 15.77
CA TYR A 110 0.43 -0.23 16.54
C TYR A 110 -0.19 -0.22 17.94
N ARG A 111 -1.47 -0.60 18.05
CA ARG A 111 -2.18 -0.64 19.34
C ARG A 111 -1.58 -1.68 20.30
N PRO A 112 -1.41 -2.97 19.92
CA PRO A 112 -0.78 -3.94 20.81
C PRO A 112 0.68 -3.59 21.13
N LEU A 113 1.43 -3.02 20.18
CA LEU A 113 2.79 -2.54 20.46
C LEU A 113 2.82 -1.52 21.61
N LEU A 114 1.93 -0.52 21.56
CA LEU A 114 1.84 0.50 22.61
C LEU A 114 1.56 -0.12 23.97
N GLN A 115 0.63 -1.09 24.02
CA GLN A 115 0.30 -1.81 25.25
C GLN A 115 1.50 -2.59 25.80
N TYR A 116 2.27 -3.26 24.94
CA TYR A 116 3.44 -4.03 25.37
C TYR A 116 4.59 -3.15 25.88
N VAL A 117 4.87 -2.01 25.24
CA VAL A 117 5.93 -1.11 25.72
C VAL A 117 5.54 -0.41 27.03
N GLN A 118 4.26 -0.17 27.24
CA GLN A 118 3.71 0.36 28.49
C GLN A 118 3.79 -0.66 29.61
N ASP A 119 3.43 -1.92 29.33
CA ASP A 119 3.57 -3.03 30.27
C ASP A 119 5.03 -3.26 30.68
N MET A 120 5.98 -3.14 29.75
CA MET A 120 7.41 -3.16 30.06
C MET A 120 7.89 -1.95 30.89
N GLY A 121 7.13 -0.85 30.94
CA GLY A 121 7.58 0.42 31.50
C GLY A 121 8.76 1.05 30.75
N GLN A 122 8.85 0.83 29.43
CA GLN A 122 9.96 1.26 28.57
C GLN A 122 9.48 2.01 27.31
N GLU A 123 8.35 2.72 27.42
CA GLU A 123 7.72 3.43 26.31
C GLU A 123 8.69 4.41 25.62
N ASP A 124 9.30 5.33 26.37
CA ASP A 124 10.19 6.36 25.81
C ASP A 124 11.42 5.77 25.08
N MET A 125 11.92 4.65 25.57
CA MET A 125 13.12 4.00 25.02
C MET A 125 12.81 3.19 23.76
N LEU A 126 11.81 2.30 23.83
CA LEU A 126 11.58 1.28 22.80
C LEU A 126 10.54 1.70 21.75
N LEU A 127 9.54 2.51 22.11
CA LEU A 127 8.41 2.82 21.23
C LEU A 127 8.84 3.46 19.90
N PRO A 128 9.73 4.47 19.85
CA PRO A 128 10.05 5.14 18.59
C PRO A 128 10.68 4.18 17.56
N LEU A 129 11.58 3.31 18.00
CA LEU A 129 12.23 2.33 17.14
C LEU A 129 11.27 1.19 16.76
N ALA A 130 10.58 0.61 17.74
CA ALA A 130 9.64 -0.48 17.49
C ALA A 130 8.50 -0.05 16.55
N TRP A 131 7.99 1.17 16.71
CA TRP A 131 6.97 1.74 15.83
C TRP A 131 7.47 1.89 14.39
N ARG A 132 8.72 2.33 14.22
CA ARG A 132 9.36 2.40 12.90
C ARG A 132 9.48 1.00 12.27
N ILE A 133 9.91 0.00 13.04
CA ILE A 133 10.00 -1.39 12.55
C ILE A 133 8.61 -1.89 12.13
N VAL A 134 7.54 -1.57 12.88
CA VAL A 134 6.16 -1.89 12.46
C VAL A 134 5.84 -1.30 11.10
N ASN A 135 6.19 -0.03 10.84
CA ASN A 135 5.98 0.57 9.50
C ASN A 135 6.74 -0.19 8.41
N ASP A 136 7.96 -0.64 8.71
CA ASP A 136 8.78 -1.40 7.77
C ASP A 136 8.17 -2.77 7.45
N THR A 137 7.46 -3.41 8.40
CA THR A 137 6.80 -4.71 8.15
C THR A 137 5.78 -4.68 7.02
N TYR A 138 5.17 -3.53 6.71
CA TYR A 138 4.25 -3.39 5.57
C TYR A 138 4.94 -3.50 4.20
N ARG A 139 6.27 -3.54 4.16
CA ARG A 139 7.04 -3.88 2.94
C ARG A 139 7.10 -5.39 2.68
N THR A 140 6.60 -6.20 3.62
CA THR A 140 6.55 -7.67 3.56
C THR A 140 5.10 -8.16 3.55
N ASP A 141 4.89 -9.47 3.53
CA ASP A 141 3.54 -10.07 3.55
C ASP A 141 3.04 -10.40 4.96
N LEU A 142 3.76 -10.01 6.01
CA LEU A 142 3.45 -10.33 7.40
C LEU A 142 2.01 -9.99 7.81
N CYS A 143 1.48 -8.84 7.36
CA CYS A 143 0.12 -8.41 7.69
C CYS A 143 -1.00 -9.27 7.08
N LEU A 144 -0.68 -10.14 6.11
CA LEU A 144 -1.60 -11.13 5.55
C LEU A 144 -1.46 -12.51 6.21
N LEU A 145 -0.35 -12.75 6.90
CA LEU A 145 0.05 -14.08 7.38
C LEU A 145 -0.10 -14.24 8.90
N TYR A 146 0.10 -13.17 9.67
CA TYR A 146 0.16 -13.24 11.13
C TYR A 146 -0.80 -12.25 11.80
N PRO A 147 -1.35 -12.60 12.98
CA PRO A 147 -2.09 -11.67 13.81
C PRO A 147 -1.26 -10.44 14.19
N PRO A 148 -1.87 -9.24 14.26
CA PRO A 148 -1.12 -7.99 14.49
C PRO A 148 -0.32 -7.95 15.79
N PHE A 149 -0.80 -8.60 16.86
CA PHE A 149 -0.08 -8.63 18.14
C PHE A 149 1.24 -9.42 18.05
N MET A 150 1.29 -10.49 17.25
CA MET A 150 2.51 -11.27 17.02
C MET A 150 3.55 -10.44 16.25
N ILE A 151 3.10 -9.68 15.26
CA ILE A 151 3.96 -8.75 14.51
C ILE A 151 4.51 -7.67 15.45
N ALA A 152 3.67 -7.13 16.34
CA ALA A 152 4.09 -6.16 17.36
C ALA A 152 5.18 -6.71 18.29
N LEU A 153 5.01 -7.93 18.82
CA LEU A 153 6.00 -8.59 19.66
C LEU A 153 7.33 -8.82 18.94
N ALA A 154 7.29 -9.25 17.67
CA ALA A 154 8.49 -9.41 16.87
C ALA A 154 9.21 -8.07 16.61
N CYS A 155 8.46 -7.00 16.32
CA CYS A 155 9.04 -5.66 16.14
C CYS A 155 9.67 -5.15 17.43
N LEU A 156 9.01 -5.36 18.58
CA LEU A 156 9.52 -5.01 19.89
C LEU A 156 10.79 -5.79 20.23
N HIS A 157 10.82 -7.09 19.93
CA HIS A 157 12.00 -7.93 20.14
C HIS A 157 13.19 -7.42 19.31
N VAL A 158 12.99 -7.12 18.03
CA VAL A 158 14.04 -6.54 17.17
C VAL A 158 14.51 -5.19 17.72
N ALA A 159 13.60 -4.34 18.21
CA ALA A 159 13.97 -3.07 18.85
C ALA A 159 14.84 -3.27 20.10
N CYS A 160 14.48 -4.22 20.97
CA CYS A 160 15.28 -4.57 22.14
C CYS A 160 16.70 -5.02 21.76
N VAL A 161 16.83 -5.87 20.74
CA VAL A 161 18.13 -6.34 20.24
C VAL A 161 18.97 -5.17 19.73
N VAL A 162 18.39 -4.27 18.92
CA VAL A 162 19.11 -3.12 18.35
C VAL A 162 19.55 -2.14 19.44
N GLN A 163 18.73 -1.93 20.47
CA GLN A 163 19.06 -1.03 21.59
C GLN A 163 19.82 -1.73 22.73
N GLN A 164 20.22 -2.99 22.55
CA GLN A 164 20.91 -3.79 23.57
C GLN A 164 20.14 -3.87 24.92
N LYS A 165 18.80 -3.82 24.84
CA LYS A 165 17.92 -3.98 25.99
C LYS A 165 17.68 -5.46 26.26
N ASP A 166 18.09 -5.93 27.43
CA ASP A 166 17.72 -7.27 27.88
C ASP A 166 16.26 -7.32 28.31
N ALA A 167 15.45 -8.03 27.53
CA ALA A 167 14.02 -8.24 27.76
C ALA A 167 13.67 -9.74 27.82
N ARG A 168 14.67 -10.63 27.98
CA ARG A 168 14.47 -12.09 27.89
C ARG A 168 13.42 -12.61 28.88
N GLN A 169 13.48 -12.12 30.12
CA GLN A 169 12.54 -12.52 31.18
C GLN A 169 11.11 -12.12 30.83
N TRP A 170 10.90 -10.87 30.41
CA TRP A 170 9.57 -10.38 30.04
C TRP A 170 8.97 -11.17 28.86
N PHE A 171 9.78 -11.48 27.83
CA PHE A 171 9.32 -12.32 26.72
C PHE A 171 9.02 -13.77 27.15
N ALA A 172 9.72 -14.32 28.13
CA ALA A 172 9.49 -15.67 28.64
C ALA A 172 8.19 -15.79 29.46
N GLU A 173 7.71 -14.69 30.04
CA GLU A 173 6.45 -14.64 30.81
C GLU A 173 5.21 -14.59 29.90
N LEU A 174 5.39 -14.30 28.60
CA LEU A 174 4.29 -14.28 27.64
C LEU A 174 3.81 -15.69 27.30
N SER A 175 2.49 -15.89 27.36
CA SER A 175 1.82 -17.11 26.90
C SER A 175 1.57 -17.07 25.37
N VAL A 176 2.65 -16.96 24.59
CA VAL A 176 2.60 -16.88 23.13
C VAL A 176 3.48 -17.93 22.46
N ASP A 177 3.09 -18.34 21.27
CA ASP A 177 3.88 -19.24 20.41
C ASP A 177 5.15 -18.53 19.90
N MET A 178 6.26 -18.77 20.59
CA MET A 178 7.56 -18.17 20.28
C MET A 178 8.15 -18.64 18.94
N GLU A 179 7.75 -19.80 18.43
CA GLU A 179 8.21 -20.28 17.12
C GLU A 179 7.72 -19.36 16.01
N LYS A 180 6.44 -18.98 16.06
CA LYS A 180 5.86 -17.99 15.14
C LYS A 180 6.48 -16.61 15.29
N ILE A 181 6.79 -16.18 16.51
CA ILE A 181 7.48 -14.89 16.73
C ILE A 181 8.87 -14.92 16.06
N LEU A 182 9.62 -16.03 16.19
CA LEU A 182 10.92 -16.19 15.54
C LEU A 182 10.82 -16.20 14.01
N GLU A 183 9.77 -16.77 13.42
CA GLU A 183 9.51 -16.66 11.97
C GLU A 183 9.37 -15.21 11.52
N ILE A 184 8.55 -14.44 12.24
CA ILE A 184 8.33 -13.02 11.93
C ILE A 184 9.64 -12.24 12.07
N ILE A 185 10.43 -12.48 13.12
CA ILE A 185 11.74 -11.85 13.31
C ILE A 185 12.66 -12.16 12.13
N ARG A 186 12.73 -13.41 11.66
CA ARG A 186 13.55 -13.77 10.49
C ARG A 186 13.13 -13.00 9.23
N VAL A 187 11.83 -12.80 9.03
CA VAL A 187 11.31 -12.00 7.90
C VAL A 187 11.73 -10.53 8.04
N ILE A 188 11.63 -9.95 9.24
CA ILE A 188 12.06 -8.56 9.50
C ILE A 188 13.56 -8.38 9.25
N LEU A 189 14.40 -9.29 9.74
CA LEU A 189 15.85 -9.23 9.51
C LEU A 189 16.18 -9.37 8.01
N LYS A 190 15.52 -10.31 7.32
CA LYS A 190 15.68 -10.50 5.87
C LYS A 190 15.25 -9.26 5.08
N LEU A 191 14.20 -8.55 5.51
CA LEU A 191 13.78 -7.29 4.90
C LEU A 191 14.92 -6.26 4.92
N TYR A 192 15.63 -6.11 6.04
CA TYR A 192 16.71 -5.12 6.14
C TYR A 192 17.92 -5.49 5.26
N GLU A 193 18.23 -6.78 5.10
CA GLU A 193 19.23 -7.24 4.12
C GLU A 193 18.80 -6.97 2.68
N GLN A 194 17.53 -7.22 2.35
CA GLN A 194 16.98 -6.90 1.02
C GLN A 194 17.02 -5.39 0.75
N TRP A 195 16.67 -4.58 1.74
CA TRP A 195 16.69 -3.12 1.61
C TRP A 195 18.09 -2.60 1.33
N LYS A 196 19.11 -3.14 2.03
CA LYS A 196 20.52 -2.78 1.76
C LYS A 196 20.93 -3.04 0.32
N ASN A 197 20.41 -4.12 -0.29
CA ASN A 197 20.81 -4.59 -1.61
C ASN A 197 19.93 -4.09 -2.76
N PHE A 198 18.79 -3.45 -2.48
CA PHE A 198 17.82 -3.03 -3.48
C PHE A 198 17.87 -1.52 -3.73
N ASP A 199 18.22 -1.11 -4.95
CA ASP A 199 18.20 0.30 -5.36
C ASP A 199 16.91 0.62 -6.12
N GLU A 200 15.87 1.01 -5.37
CA GLU A 200 14.54 1.32 -5.89
C GLU A 200 14.60 2.33 -7.06
N ARG A 201 15.49 3.32 -7.01
CA ARG A 201 15.54 4.38 -8.03
C ARG A 201 16.11 3.89 -9.35
N LYS A 202 17.01 2.91 -9.33
CA LYS A 202 17.64 2.35 -10.54
C LYS A 202 16.83 1.21 -11.13
N GLU A 203 16.20 0.39 -10.30
CA GLU A 203 15.62 -0.88 -10.73
C GLU A 203 14.13 -0.78 -11.09
N MET A 204 13.36 0.12 -10.44
CA MET A 204 11.90 0.12 -10.52
C MET A 204 11.34 0.36 -11.92
N ALA A 205 11.95 1.21 -12.75
CA ALA A 205 11.47 1.45 -14.11
C ALA A 205 11.48 0.15 -14.95
N THR A 206 12.56 -0.62 -14.83
CA THR A 206 12.71 -1.91 -15.51
C THR A 206 11.71 -2.94 -14.97
N ILE A 207 11.53 -2.99 -13.65
CA ILE A 207 10.57 -3.91 -13.01
C ILE A 207 9.14 -3.61 -13.47
N LEU A 208 8.72 -2.34 -13.45
CA LEU A 208 7.39 -1.91 -13.89
C LEU A 208 7.14 -2.21 -15.37
N SER A 209 8.17 -2.13 -16.22
CA SER A 209 8.03 -2.47 -17.64
C SER A 209 7.72 -3.95 -17.90
N LYS A 210 8.15 -4.83 -16.97
CA LYS A 210 7.92 -6.28 -17.01
C LYS A 210 6.58 -6.69 -16.39
N MET A 211 5.87 -5.75 -15.75
CA MET A 211 4.57 -6.01 -15.15
C MET A 211 3.56 -6.41 -16.22
N PRO A 212 2.74 -7.47 -16.01
CA PRO A 212 1.76 -7.88 -17.00
C PRO A 212 0.73 -6.77 -17.20
N LYS A 213 0.46 -6.43 -18.46
CA LYS A 213 -0.48 -5.35 -18.80
C LYS A 213 -1.91 -5.90 -18.99
N PRO A 214 -2.95 -5.11 -18.64
CA PRO A 214 -4.33 -5.47 -18.95
C PRO A 214 -4.49 -5.68 -20.47
N LYS A 215 -5.27 -6.70 -20.86
CA LYS A 215 -5.65 -6.87 -22.28
C LYS A 215 -6.70 -5.83 -22.63
N PRO A 216 -6.55 -5.05 -23.72
CA PRO A 216 -7.62 -4.17 -24.17
C PRO A 216 -8.86 -4.99 -24.55
N PRO A 217 -10.07 -4.44 -24.41
CA PRO A 217 -11.28 -5.09 -24.89
C PRO A 217 -11.17 -5.32 -26.42
N PRO A 218 -11.72 -6.42 -26.95
CA PRO A 218 -11.48 -6.83 -28.34
C PRO A 218 -12.15 -5.96 -29.43
N ASN A 219 -12.44 -4.68 -29.21
CA ASN A 219 -12.96 -3.78 -30.25
C ASN A 219 -12.52 -2.32 -30.05
N SER A 220 -11.38 -1.98 -30.63
CA SER A 220 -11.04 -0.60 -31.05
C SER A 220 -10.02 -0.57 -32.19
N GLU A 221 -9.92 -1.66 -32.96
CA GLU A 221 -9.20 -1.75 -34.24
C GLU A 221 -10.17 -2.38 -35.26
N GLY A 222 -11.13 -1.60 -35.75
CA GLY A 222 -12.19 -2.14 -36.62
C GLY A 222 -13.23 -1.16 -37.16
N GLU A 223 -12.90 0.13 -37.30
CA GLU A 223 -13.68 1.06 -38.14
C GLU A 223 -12.72 1.91 -39.00
N GLN A 224 -12.04 1.25 -39.94
CA GLN A 224 -11.69 1.88 -41.20
C GLN A 224 -12.34 1.05 -42.31
N GLY A 225 -13.60 1.36 -42.59
CA GLY A 225 -14.25 0.88 -43.79
C GLY A 225 -13.61 1.55 -45.02
N PRO A 226 -13.25 0.80 -46.08
CA PRO A 226 -12.89 1.40 -47.35
C PRO A 226 -14.17 1.67 -48.14
N ASN A 227 -14.38 2.94 -48.52
CA ASN A 227 -15.21 3.46 -49.62
C ASN A 227 -15.71 4.85 -49.19
N GLY A 228 -15.56 5.93 -49.94
CA GLY A 228 -15.39 6.10 -51.37
C GLY A 228 -16.00 7.47 -51.65
N SER A 229 -15.19 8.38 -52.15
CA SER A 229 -15.55 9.76 -52.42
C SER A 229 -16.72 9.86 -53.40
N GLN A 230 -17.86 10.42 -53.00
CA GLN A 230 -18.80 11.05 -53.92
C GLN A 230 -19.38 12.33 -53.31
N ASN A 231 -18.90 13.46 -53.85
CA ASN A 231 -19.54 14.76 -53.80
C ASN A 231 -20.96 14.65 -54.37
N SER A 232 -21.94 15.24 -53.69
CA SER A 232 -23.11 15.81 -54.36
C SER A 232 -23.60 17.04 -53.59
N SER A 233 -23.21 18.16 -54.17
CA SER A 233 -23.79 19.49 -54.02
C SER A 233 -25.32 19.47 -54.18
N TYR A 234 -26.03 20.07 -53.23
CA TYR A 234 -27.37 20.59 -53.49
C TYR A 234 -27.42 22.07 -53.11
N SER A 235 -27.51 22.89 -54.15
CA SER A 235 -27.80 24.31 -54.13
C SER A 235 -29.31 24.54 -54.02
N GLN A 236 -29.63 25.72 -53.48
CA GLN A 236 -30.94 26.34 -53.30
C GLN A 236 -31.92 26.22 -54.46
N SER A 237 -33.20 26.16 -54.11
CA SER A 237 -34.30 26.88 -54.78
C SER A 237 -35.37 27.19 -53.73
#